data_AF-A0A2I0D0R2-F1
#
_entry.id   AF-A0A2I0D0R2-F1
#
_cell.length_a   1.000
_cell.length_b   1.000
_cell.length_c   1.000
_cell.angle_alpha   90.00
_cell.angle_beta   90.00
_cell.angle_gamma   90.00
#
_symmetry.space_group_name_H-M   'P 1'
#
loop_
_entity.id
_entity.type
_entity.pdbx_description
1 polymer ?
#
loop_
_entity_poly.entity_id
_entity_poly.type
_entity_poly.pdbx_seq_one_letter_code
_entity_poly.pdbx_strand_id
1 'polypeptide(L)'
;MLDNLSSSLKDALKKLAGKTVVDRAAVDDLVKDLQRALISSDVNVKLVMELSKAIRTRSLEEEPPKGMNVREHVLRIVYQELVRLVWTSTEVRLEPQTILMAGLQGSGKTTTTAKLARYFQKKGMKVGVICADTFRPGAFDQISTLCNKINVPCFGNPQEKDALKITREGLAALKEQELIIVDTQGRHALEADLIKEIIDLNVLTRATHRWLVIDAALGQQASEQAKRFHEAIGIDGVIITKMDGTAKGGGAMSAVAETKSGIAFIGSGETIEDLERFDPDGFISRLLGMGDLKALVERANEAINPEDVDVNAMMKGKFTLRDMYKQLEALNKMGPLKQIMGMLPLGNMQLPEGVYDVTSTKMVRYRIIMDSM
;
A
#
# COMPACT_ATOMS: atom_id res chain seq x y z
N MET A 1 -3.28 14.86 -0.97
CA MET A 1 -2.01 15.62 -1.07
C MET A 1 -0.88 14.78 -1.68
N LEU A 2 -0.98 13.45 -1.76
CA LEU A 2 -0.26 12.66 -2.78
C LEU A 2 -0.48 13.25 -4.19
N ASP A 3 -1.67 13.77 -4.48
CA ASP A 3 -1.95 14.54 -5.69
C ASP A 3 -1.11 15.82 -5.82
N ASN A 4 -0.76 16.47 -4.70
CA ASN A 4 0.09 17.68 -4.69
C ASN A 4 1.56 17.34 -4.88
N LEU A 5 2.03 16.22 -4.29
CA LEU A 5 3.36 15.69 -4.58
C LEU A 5 3.43 15.27 -6.06
N SER A 6 2.44 14.52 -6.53
CA SER A 6 2.31 14.12 -7.93
C SER A 6 2.29 15.31 -8.87
N SER A 7 1.49 16.34 -8.60
CA SER A 7 1.41 17.55 -9.43
C SER A 7 2.71 18.34 -9.42
N SER A 8 3.33 18.54 -8.24
CA SER A 8 4.59 19.27 -8.13
C SER A 8 5.74 18.54 -8.86
N LEU A 9 5.79 17.21 -8.74
CA LEU A 9 6.74 16.38 -9.48
C LEU A 9 6.47 16.44 -10.99
N LYS A 10 5.20 16.30 -11.41
CA LYS A 10 4.80 16.44 -12.82
C LYS A 10 5.18 17.80 -13.39
N ASP A 11 4.97 18.88 -12.64
CA ASP A 11 5.30 20.24 -13.05
C ASP A 11 6.81 20.43 -13.17
N ALA A 12 7.59 19.89 -12.23
CA ALA A 12 9.05 19.91 -12.30
C ALA A 12 9.57 19.18 -13.56
N LEU A 13 9.03 18.00 -13.85
CA LEU A 13 9.38 17.23 -15.05
C LEU A 13 8.89 17.92 -16.34
N LYS A 14 7.72 18.55 -16.32
CA LYS A 14 7.17 19.30 -17.45
C LYS A 14 8.02 20.53 -17.79
N LYS A 15 8.53 21.25 -16.79
CA LYS A 15 9.47 22.37 -17.00
C LYS A 15 10.73 21.91 -17.71
N LEU A 16 11.29 20.76 -17.32
CA LEU A 16 12.44 20.17 -18.01
C LEU A 16 12.06 19.74 -19.44
N ALA A 17 10.88 19.14 -19.62
CA ALA A 17 10.40 18.72 -20.93
C ALA A 17 10.18 19.89 -21.90
N GLY A 18 9.85 21.08 -21.38
CA GLY A 18 9.70 22.30 -22.16
C GLY A 18 11.01 22.98 -22.56
N LYS A 19 12.15 22.64 -21.94
CA LYS A 19 13.45 23.27 -22.27
C LYS A 19 14.08 22.64 -23.50
N THR A 20 14.45 23.46 -24.49
CA THR A 20 15.06 23.02 -25.76
C THR A 20 16.45 22.42 -25.59
N VAL A 21 17.21 22.92 -24.62
CA VAL A 21 18.54 22.42 -24.24
C VAL A 21 18.54 22.12 -22.75
N VAL A 22 19.04 20.94 -22.38
CA VAL A 22 19.22 20.55 -20.97
C VAL A 22 20.67 20.87 -20.60
N ASP A 23 20.87 22.02 -19.95
CA ASP A 23 22.16 22.47 -19.43
C ASP A 23 22.27 22.25 -17.91
N ARG A 24 23.44 22.55 -17.34
CA ARG A 24 23.65 22.41 -15.88
C ARG A 24 22.66 23.24 -15.07
N ALA A 25 22.30 24.43 -15.54
CA ALA A 25 21.32 25.28 -14.87
C ALA A 25 19.93 24.62 -14.84
N ALA A 26 19.50 23.98 -15.94
CA ALA A 26 18.25 23.25 -16.02
C ALA A 26 18.20 22.05 -15.06
N VAL A 27 19.30 21.31 -14.92
CA VAL A 27 19.41 20.21 -13.95
C VAL A 27 19.32 20.75 -12.53
N ASP A 28 20.02 21.85 -12.22
CA ASP A 28 20.00 22.46 -10.89
C ASP A 28 18.61 23.00 -10.51
N ASP A 29 17.89 23.60 -11.46
CA ASP A 29 16.50 24.05 -11.28
C ASP A 29 15.56 22.87 -10.99
N LEU A 30 15.68 21.79 -11.77
CA LEU A 30 14.90 20.57 -11.58
C LEU A 30 15.12 19.99 -10.18
N VAL A 31 16.38 19.85 -9.76
CA VAL A 31 16.74 19.33 -8.44
C VAL A 31 16.13 20.19 -7.33
N LYS A 32 16.18 21.52 -7.44
CA LYS A 32 15.55 22.43 -6.45
C LYS A 32 14.03 22.26 -6.37
N ASP A 33 13.36 22.11 -7.51
CA ASP A 33 11.92 21.90 -7.54
C ASP A 33 11.53 20.54 -6.94
N LEU A 34 12.30 19.48 -7.25
CA LEU A 34 12.15 18.15 -6.62
C LEU A 34 12.37 18.21 -5.10
N GLN A 35 13.39 18.94 -4.64
CA GLN A 35 13.65 19.13 -3.20
C GLN A 35 12.46 19.77 -2.49
N ARG A 36 11.95 20.87 -3.05
CA ARG A 36 10.79 21.57 -2.48
C ARG A 36 9.57 20.64 -2.43
N ALA A 37 9.29 19.91 -3.51
CA ALA A 37 8.16 19.00 -3.58
C ALA A 37 8.23 17.90 -2.51
N LEU A 38 9.37 17.22 -2.39
CA LEU A 38 9.58 16.13 -1.43
C LEU A 38 9.57 16.62 0.02
N ILE A 39 10.26 17.71 0.32
CA ILE A 39 10.27 18.29 1.68
C ILE A 39 8.87 18.78 2.08
N SER A 40 8.15 19.44 1.17
CA SER A 40 6.77 19.87 1.42
C SER A 40 5.81 18.70 1.70
N SER A 41 6.20 17.51 1.26
CA SER A 41 5.47 16.25 1.40
C SER A 41 5.95 15.42 2.60
N ASP A 42 6.69 16.05 3.53
CA ASP A 42 7.18 15.46 4.79
C ASP A 42 8.16 14.29 4.61
N VAL A 43 8.87 14.24 3.47
CA VAL A 43 10.01 13.35 3.27
C VAL A 43 11.20 13.87 4.09
N ASN A 44 11.94 12.96 4.74
CA ASN A 44 13.12 13.31 5.53
C ASN A 44 14.15 14.10 4.71
N VAL A 45 14.59 15.25 5.25
CA VAL A 45 15.49 16.18 4.58
C VAL A 45 16.81 15.51 4.18
N LYS A 46 17.36 14.63 5.01
CA LYS A 46 18.60 13.91 4.72
C LYS A 46 18.46 13.05 3.46
N LEU A 47 17.36 12.30 3.36
CA LEU A 47 17.04 11.48 2.20
C LEU A 47 16.86 12.32 0.93
N VAL A 48 16.16 13.46 1.05
CA VAL A 48 15.97 14.38 -0.07
C VAL A 48 17.30 14.94 -0.57
N MET A 49 18.22 15.29 0.34
CA MET A 49 19.54 15.80 -0.02
C MET A 49 20.41 14.71 -0.69
N GLU A 50 20.37 13.48 -0.19
CA GLU A 50 21.06 12.34 -0.80
C GLU A 50 20.54 12.07 -2.22
N LEU A 51 19.22 11.99 -2.40
CA LEU A 51 18.56 11.87 -3.71
C LEU A 51 18.98 12.98 -4.67
N SER A 52 18.94 14.23 -4.19
CA SER A 52 19.27 15.42 -4.98
C SER A 52 20.70 15.38 -5.50
N LYS A 53 21.63 14.96 -4.64
CA LYS A 53 23.05 14.81 -4.99
C LYS A 53 23.22 13.71 -6.05
N ALA A 54 22.54 12.58 -5.88
CA ALA A 54 22.59 11.47 -6.84
C ALA A 54 22.05 11.90 -8.22
N ILE A 55 20.86 12.50 -8.27
CA ILE A 55 20.26 13.01 -9.51
C ILE A 55 21.19 14.01 -10.20
N ARG A 56 21.73 14.98 -9.45
CA ARG A 56 22.63 16.01 -10.01
C ARG A 56 23.89 15.41 -10.61
N THR A 57 24.54 14.51 -9.87
CA THR A 57 25.80 13.88 -10.29
C THR A 57 25.57 13.05 -11.55
N ARG A 58 24.59 12.14 -11.49
CA ARG A 58 24.27 11.25 -12.62
C ARG A 58 23.83 12.02 -13.86
N SER A 59 23.01 13.07 -13.70
CA SER A 59 22.52 13.86 -14.83
C SER A 59 23.60 14.69 -15.54
N LEU A 60 24.73 14.97 -14.88
CA LEU A 60 25.82 15.76 -15.43
C LEU A 60 27.01 14.91 -15.91
N GLU A 61 27.18 13.71 -15.34
CA GLU A 61 28.34 12.84 -15.57
C GLU A 61 28.01 11.60 -16.41
N GLU A 62 26.75 11.10 -16.40
CA GLU A 62 26.36 9.96 -17.22
C GLU A 62 26.07 10.40 -18.67
N GLU A 63 26.64 9.67 -19.63
CA GLU A 63 26.30 9.86 -21.03
C GLU A 63 24.97 9.17 -21.38
N PRO A 64 24.11 9.81 -22.20
CA PRO A 64 22.89 9.18 -22.67
C PRO A 64 23.18 7.89 -23.46
N PRO A 65 22.42 6.79 -23.24
CA PRO A 65 22.48 5.62 -24.08
C PRO A 65 22.24 5.96 -25.55
N LYS A 66 22.83 5.18 -26.46
CA LYS A 66 22.63 5.36 -27.91
C LYS A 66 21.14 5.35 -28.25
N GLY A 67 20.69 6.41 -28.94
CA GLY A 67 19.28 6.57 -29.35
C GLY A 67 18.37 7.26 -28.34
N MET A 68 18.87 7.61 -27.14
CA MET A 68 18.14 8.37 -26.13
C MET A 68 18.63 9.82 -26.11
N ASN A 69 17.70 10.77 -26.11
CA ASN A 69 18.09 12.17 -25.97
C ASN A 69 18.44 12.51 -24.50
N VAL A 70 19.22 13.59 -24.29
CA VAL A 70 19.68 14.02 -22.94
C VAL A 70 18.49 14.22 -21.99
N ARG A 71 17.37 14.73 -22.49
CA ARG A 71 16.17 14.98 -21.70
C ARG A 71 15.56 13.68 -21.17
N GLU A 72 15.33 12.69 -22.02
CA GLU A 72 14.84 11.36 -21.66
C GLU A 72 15.79 10.67 -20.67
N HIS A 73 17.09 10.86 -20.86
CA HIS A 73 18.10 10.32 -19.96
C HIS A 73 17.97 10.91 -18.54
N VAL A 74 17.82 12.24 -18.41
CA VAL A 74 17.61 12.90 -17.11
C VAL A 74 16.29 12.46 -16.47
N LEU A 75 15.20 12.38 -17.24
CA LEU A 75 13.91 11.87 -16.73
C LEU A 75 14.04 10.44 -16.21
N ARG A 76 14.76 9.59 -16.94
CA ARG A 76 15.05 8.20 -16.52
C ARG A 76 15.90 8.16 -15.25
N ILE A 77 16.90 9.03 -15.11
CA ILE A 77 17.70 9.12 -13.87
C ILE A 77 16.80 9.51 -12.70
N VAL A 78 15.96 10.53 -12.85
CA VAL A 78 15.01 10.93 -11.79
C VAL A 78 14.09 9.78 -11.42
N TYR A 79 13.51 9.09 -12.40
CA TYR A 79 12.68 7.91 -12.16
C TYR A 79 13.44 6.83 -11.37
N GLN A 80 14.64 6.45 -11.83
CA GLN A 80 15.45 5.43 -11.19
C GLN A 80 15.85 5.80 -9.76
N GLU A 81 16.22 7.06 -9.52
CA GLU A 81 16.58 7.53 -8.18
C GLU A 81 15.36 7.62 -7.26
N LEU A 82 14.18 7.96 -7.79
CA LEU A 82 12.91 7.90 -7.04
C LEU A 82 12.53 6.44 -6.72
N VAL A 83 12.65 5.51 -7.66
CA VAL A 83 12.41 4.07 -7.41
C VAL A 83 13.41 3.53 -6.39
N ARG A 84 14.69 3.89 -6.51
CA ARG A 84 15.72 3.56 -5.51
C ARG A 84 15.34 4.10 -4.14
N LEU A 85 14.90 5.36 -4.05
CA LEU A 85 14.47 5.96 -2.79
C LEU A 85 13.22 5.29 -2.21
N VAL A 86 12.33 4.79 -3.06
CA VAL A 86 11.08 4.15 -2.67
C VAL A 86 11.25 2.65 -2.35
N TRP A 87 12.49 2.14 -2.46
CA TRP A 87 13.02 0.88 -1.95
C TRP A 87 12.28 -0.42 -2.33
N THR A 88 12.99 -1.52 -2.14
CA THR A 88 12.67 -2.88 -2.59
C THR A 88 11.31 -3.35 -2.07
N SER A 89 10.53 -4.02 -2.90
CA SER A 89 9.35 -4.77 -2.45
C SER A 89 9.81 -5.88 -1.49
N THR A 90 9.13 -6.03 -0.34
CA THR A 90 9.36 -7.21 0.51
C THR A 90 8.86 -8.45 -0.23
N GLU A 91 9.66 -9.52 -0.21
CA GLU A 91 9.22 -10.80 -0.76
C GLU A 91 8.09 -11.36 0.11
N VAL A 92 6.91 -11.52 -0.48
CA VAL A 92 5.75 -12.13 0.19
C VAL A 92 5.62 -13.55 -0.33
N ARG A 93 6.02 -14.53 0.48
CA ARG A 93 5.97 -15.95 0.12
C ARG A 93 4.65 -16.58 0.55
N LEU A 94 4.18 -17.54 -0.24
CA LEU A 94 2.98 -18.34 0.06
C LEU A 94 3.41 -19.65 0.75
N GLU A 95 4.05 -19.53 1.90
CA GLU A 95 4.53 -20.66 2.71
C GLU A 95 4.03 -20.55 4.16
N PRO A 96 3.97 -21.66 4.92
CA PRO A 96 3.57 -21.59 6.31
C PRO A 96 4.46 -20.66 7.12
N GLN A 97 3.87 -19.67 7.78
CA GLN A 97 4.60 -18.57 8.41
C GLN A 97 3.77 -17.92 9.52
N THR A 98 4.45 -17.21 10.41
CA THR A 98 3.80 -16.37 11.43
C THR A 98 4.22 -14.92 11.24
N ILE A 99 3.23 -14.03 11.15
CA ILE A 99 3.43 -12.59 10.95
C ILE A 99 3.04 -11.86 12.23
N LEU A 100 4.01 -11.16 12.84
CA LEU A 100 3.77 -10.29 13.98
C LEU A 100 3.54 -8.86 13.48
N MET A 101 2.35 -8.32 13.77
CA MET A 101 1.94 -6.98 13.33
C MET A 101 2.32 -5.93 14.37
N ALA A 102 3.26 -5.05 14.06
CA ALA A 102 3.68 -3.94 14.89
C ALA A 102 3.15 -2.60 14.36
N GLY A 103 3.13 -1.56 15.20
CA GLY A 103 2.82 -0.20 14.76
C GLY A 103 2.03 0.63 15.77
N LEU A 104 1.89 1.92 15.46
CA LEU A 104 1.31 2.91 16.37
C LEU A 104 -0.20 2.75 16.56
N GLN A 105 -0.71 3.33 17.63
CA GLN A 105 -2.15 3.47 17.82
C GLN A 105 -2.77 4.22 16.62
N GLY A 106 -3.89 3.72 16.11
CA GLY A 106 -4.59 4.38 15.00
C GLY A 106 -3.95 4.24 13.62
N SER A 107 -2.84 3.51 13.47
CA SER A 107 -2.21 3.24 12.16
C SER A 107 -2.99 2.28 11.27
N GLY A 108 -4.09 1.71 11.77
CA GLY A 108 -4.92 0.77 11.03
C GLY A 108 -4.48 -0.69 11.11
N LYS A 109 -3.68 -1.09 12.12
CA LYS A 109 -3.23 -2.48 12.34
C LYS A 109 -4.36 -3.50 12.25
N THR A 110 -5.37 -3.41 13.11
CA THR A 110 -6.48 -4.37 13.15
C THR A 110 -7.21 -4.52 11.81
N THR A 111 -7.50 -3.41 11.14
CA THR A 111 -8.11 -3.46 9.80
C THR A 111 -7.17 -4.10 8.78
N THR A 112 -5.89 -3.74 8.83
CA THR A 112 -4.85 -4.29 7.95
C THR A 112 -4.65 -5.78 8.18
N THR A 113 -4.71 -6.25 9.42
CA THR A 113 -4.65 -7.67 9.78
C THR A 113 -5.77 -8.46 9.09
N ALA A 114 -7.02 -7.95 9.12
CA ALA A 114 -8.13 -8.59 8.44
C ALA A 114 -7.98 -8.56 6.90
N LYS A 115 -7.53 -7.44 6.32
CA LYS A 115 -7.25 -7.32 4.89
C LYS A 115 -6.16 -8.30 4.44
N LEU A 116 -5.11 -8.42 5.25
CA LEU A 116 -3.99 -9.29 4.98
C LEU A 116 -4.42 -10.76 5.05
N ALA A 117 -5.24 -11.10 6.05
CA ALA A 117 -5.82 -12.44 6.15
C ALA A 117 -6.65 -12.78 4.89
N ARG A 118 -7.46 -11.83 4.41
CA ARG A 118 -8.22 -11.98 3.17
C ARG A 118 -7.31 -12.16 1.95
N TYR A 119 -6.24 -11.37 1.84
CA TYR A 119 -5.29 -11.45 0.74
C TYR A 119 -4.69 -12.86 0.61
N PHE A 120 -4.15 -13.40 1.71
CA PHE A 120 -3.56 -14.74 1.70
C PHE A 120 -4.60 -15.86 1.54
N GLN A 121 -5.80 -15.69 2.12
CA GLN A 121 -6.92 -16.63 1.92
C GLN A 121 -7.29 -16.74 0.43
N LYS A 122 -7.34 -15.62 -0.30
CA LYS A 122 -7.61 -15.60 -1.76
C LYS A 122 -6.51 -16.32 -2.56
N LYS A 123 -5.29 -16.38 -2.04
CA LYS A 123 -4.17 -17.13 -2.65
C LYS A 123 -4.15 -18.61 -2.22
N GLY A 124 -5.18 -19.08 -1.51
CA GLY A 124 -5.39 -20.49 -1.17
C GLY A 124 -4.81 -20.93 0.18
N MET A 125 -4.25 -20.01 0.97
CA MET A 125 -3.67 -20.37 2.28
C MET A 125 -4.75 -20.49 3.37
N LYS A 126 -4.53 -21.41 4.31
CA LYS A 126 -5.30 -21.49 5.56
C LYS A 126 -4.78 -20.46 6.56
N VAL A 127 -5.55 -19.41 6.79
CA VAL A 127 -5.13 -18.27 7.62
C VAL A 127 -5.87 -18.27 8.96
N GLY A 128 -5.16 -17.99 10.05
CA GLY A 128 -5.72 -17.68 11.36
C GLY A 128 -5.23 -16.35 11.91
N VAL A 129 -6.06 -15.70 12.72
CA VAL A 129 -5.73 -14.42 13.35
C VAL A 129 -5.76 -14.56 14.87
N ILE A 130 -4.77 -13.98 15.56
CA ILE A 130 -4.71 -13.89 17.02
C ILE A 130 -4.81 -12.42 17.41
N CYS A 131 -5.79 -12.08 18.24
CA CYS A 131 -5.93 -10.75 18.83
C CYS A 131 -5.13 -10.66 20.14
N ALA A 132 -3.96 -10.05 20.09
CA ALA A 132 -3.11 -9.78 21.25
C ALA A 132 -3.25 -8.33 21.77
N ASP A 133 -4.19 -7.53 21.24
CA ASP A 133 -4.54 -6.22 21.80
C ASP A 133 -5.48 -6.38 23.00
N THR A 134 -4.91 -6.40 24.21
CA THR A 134 -5.64 -6.49 25.48
C THR A 134 -5.94 -5.13 26.12
N PHE A 135 -5.44 -4.05 25.53
CA PHE A 135 -5.54 -2.72 26.11
C PHE A 135 -6.76 -1.96 25.59
N ARG A 136 -7.05 -2.07 24.30
CA ARG A 136 -8.14 -1.31 23.69
C ARG A 136 -9.49 -2.02 23.93
N PRO A 137 -10.49 -1.35 24.53
CA PRO A 137 -11.82 -1.91 24.68
C PRO A 137 -12.44 -2.28 23.32
N GLY A 138 -12.99 -3.50 23.22
CA GLY A 138 -13.62 -4.00 22.00
C GLY A 138 -12.66 -4.33 20.85
N ALA A 139 -11.34 -4.39 21.09
CA ALA A 139 -10.38 -4.77 20.06
C ALA A 139 -10.66 -6.17 19.50
N PHE A 140 -10.91 -7.15 20.39
CA PHE A 140 -11.29 -8.50 20.00
C PHE A 140 -12.60 -8.54 19.20
N ASP A 141 -13.64 -7.83 19.65
CA ASP A 141 -14.92 -7.80 18.95
C ASP A 141 -14.78 -7.18 17.55
N GLN A 142 -13.94 -6.15 17.42
CA GLN A 142 -13.64 -5.53 16.13
C GLN A 142 -12.98 -6.52 15.17
N ILE A 143 -11.87 -7.14 15.55
CA ILE A 143 -11.16 -8.06 14.66
C ILE A 143 -11.95 -9.34 14.39
N SER A 144 -12.66 -9.86 15.39
CA SER A 144 -13.55 -11.01 15.25
C SER A 144 -14.67 -10.73 14.24
N THR A 145 -15.30 -9.55 14.31
CA THR A 145 -16.32 -9.14 13.33
C THR A 145 -15.75 -9.07 11.91
N LEU A 146 -14.54 -8.53 11.74
CA LEU A 146 -13.89 -8.46 10.43
C LEU A 146 -13.52 -9.84 9.89
N CYS A 147 -12.97 -10.72 10.73
CA CYS A 147 -12.58 -12.07 10.36
C CYS A 147 -13.79 -12.95 10.03
N ASN A 148 -14.89 -12.82 10.78
CA ASN A 148 -16.15 -13.53 10.51
C ASN A 148 -16.72 -13.17 9.14
N LYS A 149 -16.62 -11.91 8.70
CA LYS A 149 -17.08 -11.49 7.35
C LYS A 149 -16.35 -12.21 6.21
N ILE A 150 -15.12 -12.65 6.45
CA ILE A 150 -14.28 -13.35 5.47
C ILE A 150 -14.08 -14.83 5.81
N ASN A 151 -14.79 -15.37 6.80
CA ASN A 151 -14.66 -16.76 7.27
C ASN A 151 -13.22 -17.15 7.65
N VAL A 152 -12.49 -16.24 8.29
CA VAL A 152 -11.15 -16.52 8.85
C VAL A 152 -11.30 -16.78 10.36
N PRO A 153 -10.74 -17.89 10.89
CA PRO A 153 -10.76 -18.15 12.33
C PRO A 153 -9.95 -17.09 13.09
N CYS A 154 -10.57 -16.52 14.13
CA CYS A 154 -9.96 -15.52 15.00
C CYS A 154 -9.94 -16.01 16.44
N PHE A 155 -8.78 -15.94 17.10
CA PHE A 155 -8.61 -16.30 18.51
C PHE A 155 -8.33 -15.06 19.36
N GLY A 156 -8.89 -15.02 20.56
CA GLY A 156 -8.66 -13.96 21.54
C GLY A 156 -9.57 -14.14 22.75
N ASN A 157 -9.27 -13.42 23.84
CA ASN A 157 -10.05 -13.49 25.07
C ASN A 157 -10.26 -12.08 25.65
N PRO A 158 -11.49 -11.51 25.57
CA PRO A 158 -11.80 -10.17 26.10
C PRO A 158 -11.59 -10.00 27.61
N GLN A 159 -11.57 -11.09 28.36
CA GLN A 159 -11.42 -11.07 29.83
C GLN A 159 -9.96 -11.21 30.27
N GLU A 160 -9.08 -11.65 29.37
CA GLU A 160 -7.67 -11.83 29.65
C GLU A 160 -6.89 -10.55 29.34
N LYS A 161 -5.98 -10.18 30.25
CA LYS A 161 -5.16 -8.97 30.12
C LYS A 161 -3.73 -9.27 29.67
N ASP A 162 -3.28 -10.52 29.84
CA ASP A 162 -1.96 -10.97 29.41
C ASP A 162 -1.94 -11.36 27.92
N ALA A 163 -1.37 -10.50 27.08
CA ALA A 163 -1.19 -10.73 25.65
C ALA A 163 -0.35 -11.98 25.32
N LEU A 164 0.64 -12.32 26.16
CA LEU A 164 1.49 -13.50 25.97
C LEU A 164 0.68 -14.78 26.19
N LYS A 165 -0.20 -14.78 27.19
CA LYS A 165 -1.09 -15.93 27.47
C LYS A 165 -2.07 -16.15 26.32
N ILE A 166 -2.75 -15.10 25.86
CA ILE A 166 -3.66 -15.19 24.70
C ILE A 166 -2.93 -15.70 23.47
N THR A 167 -1.72 -15.19 23.21
CA THR A 167 -0.93 -15.60 22.05
C THR A 167 -0.51 -17.07 22.13
N ARG A 168 -0.08 -17.54 23.30
CA ARG A 168 0.27 -18.95 23.52
C ARG A 168 -0.91 -19.88 23.29
N GLU A 169 -2.07 -19.55 23.82
CA GLU A 169 -3.30 -20.32 23.64
C GLU A 169 -3.79 -20.29 22.19
N GLY A 170 -3.69 -19.13 21.53
CA GLY A 170 -4.06 -18.95 20.13
C GLY A 170 -3.19 -19.74 19.15
N LEU A 171 -1.87 -19.78 19.38
CA LEU A 171 -0.95 -20.61 18.59
C LEU A 171 -1.31 -22.10 18.70
N ALA A 172 -1.74 -22.56 19.88
CA ALA A 172 -2.19 -23.94 20.06
C ALA A 172 -3.55 -24.21 19.38
N ALA A 173 -4.49 -23.26 19.48
CA ALA A 173 -5.82 -23.37 18.89
C ALA A 173 -5.82 -23.31 17.36
N LEU A 174 -4.89 -22.54 16.77
CA LEU A 174 -4.78 -22.31 15.33
C LEU A 174 -3.67 -23.14 14.67
N LYS A 175 -3.19 -24.21 15.31
CA LYS A 175 -2.08 -25.05 14.82
C LYS A 175 -2.28 -25.66 13.42
N GLU A 176 -3.53 -25.80 12.98
CA GLU A 176 -3.90 -26.36 11.67
C GLU A 176 -3.89 -25.29 10.55
N GLN A 177 -3.67 -24.02 10.91
CA GLN A 177 -3.52 -22.93 9.95
C GLN A 177 -2.07 -22.85 9.47
N GLU A 178 -1.90 -22.51 8.20
CA GLU A 178 -0.57 -22.36 7.58
C GLU A 178 0.00 -20.98 7.87
N LEU A 179 -0.86 -19.95 7.85
CA LEU A 179 -0.49 -18.58 8.16
C LEU A 179 -1.16 -18.13 9.46
N ILE A 180 -0.37 -17.67 10.42
CA ILE A 180 -0.89 -17.04 11.64
C ILE A 180 -0.49 -15.57 11.66
N ILE A 181 -1.47 -14.68 11.79
CA ILE A 181 -1.24 -13.23 11.93
C ILE A 181 -1.57 -12.82 13.35
N VAL A 182 -0.62 -12.20 14.04
CA VAL A 182 -0.77 -11.73 15.42
C VAL A 182 -0.97 -10.21 15.42
N ASP A 183 -2.19 -9.76 15.73
CA ASP A 183 -2.54 -8.34 15.88
C ASP A 183 -2.17 -7.86 17.28
N THR A 184 -1.09 -7.08 17.40
CA THR A 184 -0.66 -6.56 18.70
C THR A 184 -1.35 -5.24 19.03
N GLN A 185 -1.29 -4.85 20.31
CA GLN A 185 -1.74 -3.53 20.73
C GLN A 185 -1.00 -2.40 19.98
N GLY A 186 -1.73 -1.32 19.70
CA GLY A 186 -1.17 -0.09 19.19
C GLY A 186 -0.90 0.90 20.29
N ARG A 187 0.37 1.13 20.62
CA ARG A 187 0.78 2.22 21.51
C ARG A 187 1.95 3.00 20.92
N HIS A 188 2.34 4.07 21.61
CA HIS A 188 3.49 4.87 21.21
C HIS A 188 4.78 4.09 21.47
N ALA A 189 5.71 4.02 20.52
CA ALA A 189 6.98 3.28 20.70
C ALA A 189 7.91 3.91 21.76
N LEU A 190 7.47 4.99 22.42
CA LEU A 190 8.17 5.61 23.54
C LEU A 190 7.91 4.88 24.87
N GLU A 191 6.87 4.05 24.95
CA GLU A 191 6.55 3.27 26.15
C GLU A 191 7.46 2.03 26.25
N ALA A 192 8.27 1.96 27.32
CA ALA A 192 9.19 0.85 27.54
C ALA A 192 8.47 -0.50 27.74
N ASP A 193 7.31 -0.49 28.41
CA ASP A 193 6.52 -1.69 28.66
C ASP A 193 5.97 -2.30 27.35
N LEU A 194 5.56 -1.46 26.39
CA LEU A 194 5.13 -1.90 25.07
C LEU A 194 6.28 -2.59 24.31
N ILE A 195 7.47 -1.98 24.32
CA ILE A 195 8.63 -2.53 23.64
C ILE A 195 9.03 -3.87 24.25
N LYS A 196 8.98 -4.00 25.58
CA LYS A 196 9.23 -5.28 26.23
C LYS A 196 8.20 -6.34 25.83
N GLU A 197 6.91 -6.00 25.86
CA GLU A 197 5.84 -6.93 25.50
C GLU A 197 5.97 -7.41 24.04
N ILE A 198 6.28 -6.51 23.09
CA ILE A 198 6.42 -6.91 21.68
C ILE A 198 7.68 -7.77 21.44
N ILE A 199 8.76 -7.55 22.20
CA ILE A 199 9.93 -8.43 22.21
C ILE A 199 9.54 -9.81 22.71
N ASP A 200 8.83 -9.89 23.83
CA ASP A 200 8.39 -11.15 24.42
C ASP A 200 7.43 -11.90 23.48
N LEU A 201 6.52 -11.19 22.81
CA LEU A 201 5.64 -11.74 21.77
C LEU A 201 6.42 -12.27 20.56
N ASN A 202 7.43 -11.53 20.11
CA ASN A 202 8.29 -11.95 19.00
C ASN A 202 9.05 -13.24 19.32
N VAL A 203 9.58 -13.36 20.54
CA VAL A 203 10.26 -14.58 21.01
C VAL A 203 9.28 -15.74 21.15
N LEU A 204 8.10 -15.50 21.73
CA LEU A 204 7.06 -16.52 21.93
C LEU A 204 6.54 -17.09 20.61
N THR A 205 6.27 -16.22 19.65
CA THR A 205 5.68 -16.58 18.35
C THR A 205 6.71 -17.15 17.39
N ARG A 206 8.01 -16.89 17.60
CA ARG A 206 9.07 -17.17 16.62
C ARG A 206 8.68 -16.62 15.24
N ALA A 207 8.19 -15.38 15.22
CA ALA A 207 7.61 -14.78 14.02
C ALA A 207 8.60 -14.85 12.85
N THR A 208 8.13 -15.40 11.73
CA THR A 208 8.86 -15.44 10.46
C THR A 208 9.05 -14.04 9.90
N HIS A 209 8.01 -13.21 10.07
CA HIS A 209 7.97 -11.84 9.60
C HIS A 209 7.48 -10.90 10.69
N ARG A 210 8.06 -9.70 10.73
CA ARG A 210 7.70 -8.64 11.67
C ARG A 210 7.37 -7.41 10.86
N TRP A 211 6.08 -7.18 10.70
CA TRP A 211 5.58 -6.16 9.79
C TRP A 211 5.09 -4.93 10.53
N LEU A 212 5.57 -3.77 10.10
CA LEU A 212 5.23 -2.49 10.70
C LEU A 212 4.13 -1.80 9.89
N VAL A 213 2.99 -1.54 10.54
CA VAL A 213 1.88 -0.81 9.93
C VAL A 213 1.99 0.69 10.24
N ILE A 214 2.11 1.49 9.19
CA ILE A 214 2.32 2.94 9.25
C ILE A 214 1.19 3.65 8.52
N ASP A 215 0.66 4.70 9.15
CA ASP A 215 -0.29 5.62 8.53
C ASP A 215 0.44 6.54 7.55
N ALA A 216 -0.03 6.65 6.30
CA ALA A 216 0.53 7.57 5.31
C ALA A 216 0.52 9.05 5.75
N ALA A 217 -0.37 9.43 6.67
CA ALA A 217 -0.45 10.78 7.22
C ALA A 217 0.62 11.05 8.30
N LEU A 218 1.29 10.00 8.78
CA LEU A 218 2.35 10.12 9.78
C LEU A 218 3.54 10.85 9.14
N GLY A 219 3.88 12.02 9.66
CA GLY A 219 4.99 12.86 9.17
C GLY A 219 6.35 12.36 9.67
N GLN A 220 7.22 13.30 10.05
CA GLN A 220 8.61 12.99 10.43
C GLN A 220 8.74 12.03 11.63
N GLN A 221 7.75 11.98 12.52
CA GLN A 221 7.71 11.04 13.65
C GLN A 221 7.70 9.57 13.22
N ALA A 222 7.29 9.27 11.98
CA ALA A 222 7.29 7.91 11.45
C ALA A 222 8.68 7.25 11.51
N SER A 223 9.74 8.03 11.21
CA SER A 223 11.12 7.53 11.17
C SER A 223 11.60 7.08 12.55
N GLU A 224 11.43 7.91 13.58
CA GLU A 224 11.86 7.57 14.95
C GLU A 224 11.11 6.37 15.51
N GLN A 225 9.81 6.29 15.26
CA GLN A 225 8.99 5.17 15.73
C GLN A 225 9.37 3.86 15.02
N ALA A 226 9.58 3.92 13.71
CA ALA A 226 9.99 2.76 12.92
C ALA A 226 11.37 2.25 13.34
N LYS A 227 12.32 3.17 13.62
CA LYS A 227 13.63 2.84 14.17
C LYS A 227 13.53 2.01 15.45
N ARG A 228 12.71 2.47 16.41
CA ARG A 228 12.57 1.81 17.71
C ARG A 228 11.98 0.41 17.59
N PHE A 229 10.93 0.24 16.77
CA PHE A 229 10.40 -1.10 16.51
C PHE A 229 11.42 -1.99 15.80
N HIS A 230 12.19 -1.44 14.88
CA HIS A 230 13.25 -2.19 14.18
C HIS A 230 14.39 -2.60 15.12
N GLU A 231 14.86 -1.71 16.00
CA GLU A 231 15.87 -2.03 17.02
C GLU A 231 15.36 -3.08 18.02
N ALA A 232 14.05 -3.10 18.32
CA ALA A 232 13.46 -4.03 19.26
C ALA A 232 13.27 -5.44 18.70
N ILE A 233 12.64 -5.57 17.52
CA ILE A 233 12.24 -6.88 16.97
C ILE A 233 12.84 -7.18 15.60
N GLY A 234 13.41 -6.20 14.91
CA GLY A 234 13.97 -6.37 13.55
C GLY A 234 12.90 -6.39 12.48
N ILE A 235 12.27 -5.25 12.20
CA ILE A 235 11.23 -5.12 11.17
C ILE A 235 11.78 -5.51 9.79
N ASP A 236 11.06 -6.37 9.07
CA ASP A 236 11.43 -6.87 7.74
C ASP A 236 10.38 -6.57 6.64
N GLY A 237 9.24 -6.00 7.01
CA GLY A 237 8.24 -5.49 6.07
C GLY A 237 7.48 -4.30 6.63
N VAL A 238 7.07 -3.40 5.75
CA VAL A 238 6.23 -2.25 6.09
C VAL A 238 4.93 -2.30 5.31
N ILE A 239 3.82 -1.98 5.98
CA ILE A 239 2.52 -1.78 5.33
C ILE A 239 2.12 -0.32 5.52
N ILE A 240 1.83 0.36 4.41
CA ILE A 240 1.42 1.76 4.42
C ILE A 240 -0.11 1.83 4.27
N THR A 241 -0.81 2.44 5.21
CA THR A 241 -2.28 2.53 5.22
C THR A 241 -2.76 3.94 4.91
N LYS A 242 -4.07 4.08 4.64
CA LYS A 242 -4.76 5.35 4.40
C LYS A 242 -4.18 6.15 3.22
N MET A 243 -3.68 5.46 2.21
CA MET A 243 -3.13 6.07 0.99
C MET A 243 -4.20 6.73 0.10
N ASP A 244 -5.47 6.43 0.34
CA ASP A 244 -6.65 7.07 -0.25
C ASP A 244 -6.98 8.44 0.36
N GLY A 245 -6.41 8.75 1.52
CA GLY A 245 -6.66 10.00 2.23
C GLY A 245 -5.91 11.20 1.66
N THR A 246 -5.98 12.31 2.40
CA THR A 246 -5.26 13.54 2.08
C THR A 246 -3.77 13.45 2.40
N ALA A 247 -3.29 12.32 2.93
CA ALA A 247 -1.92 12.07 3.31
C ALA A 247 -0.90 12.39 2.20
N LYS A 248 0.31 12.78 2.62
CA LYS A 248 1.44 13.11 1.74
C LYS A 248 2.36 11.92 1.47
N GLY A 249 2.33 10.88 2.32
CA GLY A 249 3.11 9.65 2.16
C GLY A 249 4.61 9.75 2.45
N GLY A 250 5.18 10.95 2.60
CA GLY A 250 6.63 11.13 2.78
C GLY A 250 7.19 10.64 4.11
N GLY A 251 6.40 10.64 5.18
CA GLY A 251 6.83 10.04 6.44
C GLY A 251 6.89 8.52 6.39
N ALA A 252 5.99 7.87 5.63
CA ALA A 252 6.07 6.44 5.38
C ALA A 252 7.36 6.05 4.63
N MET A 253 7.75 6.84 3.61
CA MET A 253 9.05 6.66 2.94
C MET A 253 10.23 6.79 3.91
N SER A 254 10.14 7.74 4.84
CA SER A 254 11.20 8.00 5.82
C SER A 254 11.33 6.87 6.85
N ALA A 255 10.21 6.23 7.21
CA ALA A 255 10.21 5.08 8.10
C ALA A 255 10.86 3.86 7.46
N VAL A 256 10.50 3.55 6.22
CA VAL A 256 11.06 2.42 5.44
C VAL A 256 12.58 2.57 5.30
N ALA A 257 13.06 3.78 5.00
CA ALA A 257 14.48 4.06 4.88
C ALA A 257 15.24 3.83 6.20
N GLU A 258 14.63 4.16 7.35
CA GLU A 258 15.26 3.99 8.67
C GLU A 258 15.33 2.51 9.07
N THR A 259 14.30 1.71 8.77
CA THR A 259 14.29 0.27 9.07
C THR A 259 15.05 -0.57 8.03
N LYS A 260 15.38 0.02 6.87
CA LYS A 260 15.96 -0.68 5.71
C LYS A 260 15.15 -1.92 5.29
N SER A 261 13.86 -1.92 5.61
CA SER A 261 12.92 -2.97 5.26
C SER A 261 12.28 -2.66 3.90
N GLY A 262 11.70 -3.65 3.25
CA GLY A 262 10.86 -3.39 2.08
C GLY A 262 9.46 -2.95 2.48
N ILE A 263 8.74 -2.33 1.54
CA ILE A 263 7.28 -2.17 1.66
C ILE A 263 6.65 -3.44 1.11
N ALA A 264 5.79 -4.08 1.90
CA ALA A 264 5.07 -5.29 1.52
C ALA A 264 3.73 -4.96 0.85
N PHE A 265 2.95 -4.07 1.47
CA PHE A 265 1.60 -3.73 1.02
C PHE A 265 1.26 -2.25 1.16
N ILE A 266 0.28 -1.81 0.37
CA ILE A 266 -0.41 -0.53 0.50
C ILE A 266 -1.90 -0.76 0.73
N GLY A 267 -2.45 -0.14 1.77
CA GLY A 267 -3.88 -0.03 2.00
C GLY A 267 -4.44 1.28 1.43
N SER A 268 -5.35 1.17 0.47
CA SER A 268 -5.89 2.29 -0.31
C SER A 268 -7.40 2.51 -0.14
N GLY A 269 -7.95 2.18 1.02
CA GLY A 269 -9.38 2.28 1.27
C GLY A 269 -9.77 1.62 2.59
N GLU A 270 -11.06 1.60 2.90
CA GLU A 270 -11.59 1.05 4.15
C GLU A 270 -12.12 -0.37 4.03
N THR A 271 -12.41 -0.84 2.81
CA THR A 271 -12.98 -2.17 2.61
C THR A 271 -11.91 -3.25 2.80
N ILE A 272 -12.34 -4.49 3.08
CA ILE A 272 -11.44 -5.62 3.32
C ILE A 272 -10.61 -5.97 2.07
N GLU A 273 -11.09 -5.58 0.89
CA GLU A 273 -10.41 -5.85 -0.38
C GLU A 273 -9.41 -4.75 -0.79
N ASP A 274 -9.40 -3.60 -0.07
CA ASP A 274 -8.52 -2.47 -0.39
C ASP A 274 -7.11 -2.66 0.18
N LEU A 275 -6.42 -3.73 -0.23
CA LEU A 275 -5.01 -4.00 0.09
C LEU A 275 -4.29 -4.50 -1.17
N GLU A 276 -3.28 -3.75 -1.59
CA GLU A 276 -2.47 -4.06 -2.77
C GLU A 276 -1.06 -4.47 -2.35
N ARG A 277 -0.47 -5.44 -3.05
CA ARG A 277 0.97 -5.69 -2.93
C ARG A 277 1.73 -4.47 -3.45
N PHE A 278 2.81 -4.11 -2.78
CA PHE A 278 3.61 -2.97 -3.18
C PHE A 278 4.51 -3.29 -4.39
N ASP A 279 4.33 -2.53 -5.46
CA ASP A 279 5.16 -2.51 -6.66
C ASP A 279 5.82 -1.12 -6.78
N PRO A 280 7.16 -1.00 -6.55
CA PRO A 280 7.84 0.29 -6.57
C PRO A 280 7.74 1.00 -7.92
N ASP A 281 7.90 0.26 -9.02
CA ASP A 281 7.83 0.80 -10.37
C ASP A 281 6.44 1.36 -10.69
N GLY A 282 5.38 0.60 -10.40
CA GLY A 282 3.99 1.02 -10.55
C GLY A 282 3.62 2.19 -9.64
N PHE A 283 4.11 2.21 -8.40
CA PHE A 283 3.88 3.33 -7.47
C PHE A 283 4.50 4.63 -7.97
N ILE A 284 5.79 4.62 -8.37
CA ILE A 284 6.44 5.80 -8.94
C ILE A 284 5.79 6.20 -10.26
N SER A 285 5.43 5.24 -11.11
CA SER A 285 4.75 5.51 -12.38
C SER A 285 3.40 6.20 -12.17
N ARG A 286 2.60 5.78 -11.19
CA ARG A 286 1.37 6.49 -10.77
C ARG A 286 1.67 7.89 -10.25
N LEU A 287 2.69 8.02 -9.39
CA LEU A 287 3.09 9.30 -8.82
C LEU A 287 3.50 10.31 -9.90
N LEU A 288 4.19 9.85 -10.95
CA LEU A 288 4.57 10.67 -12.11
C LEU A 288 3.45 10.83 -13.15
N GLY A 289 2.33 10.11 -13.00
CA GLY A 289 1.18 10.10 -13.93
C GLY A 289 1.44 9.40 -15.24
N MET A 290 2.37 8.45 -15.25
CA MET A 290 2.64 7.56 -16.38
C MET A 290 1.71 6.34 -16.42
N GLY A 291 0.92 6.12 -15.34
CA GLY A 291 -0.02 4.99 -15.21
C GLY A 291 0.63 3.72 -14.64
N ASP A 292 -0.15 2.71 -14.31
CA ASP A 292 0.31 1.42 -13.79
C ASP A 292 -0.52 0.28 -14.40
N LEU A 293 -0.13 -0.09 -15.62
CA LEU A 293 -0.79 -1.12 -16.40
C LEU A 293 -0.68 -2.51 -15.76
N LYS A 294 0.39 -2.77 -15.01
CA LYS A 294 0.63 -4.07 -14.38
C LYS A 294 -0.38 -4.30 -13.25
N ALA A 295 -0.53 -3.34 -12.33
CA ALA A 295 -1.52 -3.43 -11.27
C ALA A 295 -2.96 -3.52 -11.81
N LEU A 296 -3.25 -2.82 -12.91
CA LEU A 296 -4.55 -2.90 -13.59
C LEU A 296 -4.84 -4.32 -14.11
N VAL A 297 -3.86 -4.95 -14.77
CA VAL A 297 -4.00 -6.32 -15.27
C VAL A 297 -4.18 -7.32 -14.14
N GLU A 298 -3.42 -7.19 -13.04
CA GLU A 298 -3.58 -8.05 -11.85
C GLU A 298 -4.99 -7.95 -11.26
N ARG A 299 -5.50 -6.73 -11.06
CA ARG A 299 -6.88 -6.50 -10.58
C ARG A 299 -7.94 -7.04 -11.54
N ALA A 300 -7.74 -6.88 -12.85
CA ALA A 300 -8.65 -7.42 -13.84
C ALA A 300 -8.71 -8.95 -13.76
N ASN A 301 -7.57 -9.61 -13.62
CA ASN A 301 -7.50 -11.06 -13.44
C ASN A 301 -8.15 -11.54 -12.12
N GLU A 302 -8.05 -10.75 -11.03
CA GLU A 302 -8.71 -11.09 -9.75
C GLU A 302 -10.23 -10.84 -9.76
N ALA A 303 -10.71 -9.88 -10.56
CA ALA A 303 -12.12 -9.56 -10.65
C ALA A 303 -12.89 -10.45 -11.66
N ILE A 304 -12.18 -11.00 -12.66
CA ILE A 304 -12.74 -11.86 -13.69
C ILE A 304 -12.56 -13.32 -13.27
N ASN A 305 -13.64 -13.97 -12.86
CA ASN A 305 -13.64 -15.42 -12.75
C ASN A 305 -13.63 -16.04 -14.15
N PRO A 306 -12.75 -17.01 -14.44
CA PRO A 306 -12.73 -17.72 -15.72
C PRO A 306 -14.08 -18.37 -16.07
N GLU A 307 -14.87 -18.73 -15.06
CA GLU A 307 -16.19 -19.37 -15.21
C GLU A 307 -17.33 -18.40 -15.56
N ASP A 308 -17.14 -17.08 -15.36
CA ASP A 308 -18.20 -16.08 -15.54
C ASP A 308 -18.31 -15.53 -16.98
N VAL A 309 -17.28 -15.77 -17.82
CA VAL A 309 -17.20 -15.28 -19.20
C VAL A 309 -17.80 -16.32 -20.16
N ASP A 310 -19.07 -16.15 -20.51
CA ASP A 310 -19.70 -16.94 -21.56
C ASP A 310 -19.20 -16.49 -22.94
N VAL A 311 -18.11 -17.10 -23.39
CA VAL A 311 -17.44 -16.83 -24.68
C VAL A 311 -18.41 -16.98 -25.87
N ASN A 312 -19.45 -17.82 -25.74
CA ASN A 312 -20.45 -18.04 -26.78
C ASN A 312 -21.44 -16.87 -26.91
N ALA A 313 -21.74 -16.15 -25.82
CA ALA A 313 -22.59 -14.97 -25.85
C ALA A 313 -21.87 -13.78 -26.51
N MET A 314 -20.58 -13.63 -26.22
CA MET A 314 -19.73 -12.57 -26.77
C MET A 314 -19.54 -12.70 -28.29
N MET A 315 -19.40 -13.93 -28.80
CA MET A 315 -19.34 -14.20 -30.25
C MET A 315 -20.68 -14.04 -30.98
N LYS A 316 -21.82 -14.12 -30.27
CA LYS A 316 -23.17 -13.99 -30.86
C LYS A 316 -23.66 -12.54 -30.96
N GLY A 317 -22.90 -11.55 -30.46
CA GLY A 317 -23.22 -10.13 -30.56
C GLY A 317 -24.50 -9.68 -29.84
N LYS A 318 -25.09 -10.52 -28.98
CA LYS A 318 -26.29 -10.20 -28.21
C LYS A 318 -25.87 -9.73 -26.83
N PHE A 319 -25.81 -8.42 -26.65
CA PHE A 319 -25.58 -7.80 -25.35
C PHE A 319 -26.91 -7.72 -24.58
N THR A 320 -27.00 -8.39 -23.44
CA THR A 320 -28.22 -8.42 -22.60
C THR A 320 -28.06 -7.60 -21.32
N LEU A 321 -29.18 -7.31 -20.64
CA LEU A 321 -29.15 -6.65 -19.32
C LEU A 321 -28.42 -7.49 -18.26
N ARG A 322 -28.44 -8.82 -18.38
CA ARG A 322 -27.66 -9.73 -17.52
C ARG A 322 -26.16 -9.59 -17.76
N ASP A 323 -25.74 -9.40 -19.00
CA ASP A 323 -24.34 -9.16 -19.33
C ASP A 323 -23.89 -7.80 -18.80
N MET A 324 -24.74 -6.78 -18.92
CA MET A 324 -24.51 -5.46 -18.33
C MET A 324 -24.39 -5.55 -16.80
N TYR A 325 -25.23 -6.35 -16.13
CA TYR A 325 -25.17 -6.58 -14.69
C TYR A 325 -23.83 -7.21 -14.28
N LYS A 326 -23.42 -8.30 -14.95
CA LYS A 326 -22.14 -8.97 -14.69
C LYS A 326 -20.95 -8.03 -14.87
N GLN A 327 -20.98 -7.17 -15.89
CA GLN A 327 -19.95 -6.17 -16.11
C GLN A 327 -19.90 -5.12 -15.00
N LEU A 328 -21.07 -4.66 -14.52
CA LEU A 328 -21.16 -3.74 -13.40
C LEU A 328 -20.68 -4.36 -12.08
N GLU A 329 -20.91 -5.66 -11.87
CA GLU A 329 -20.35 -6.41 -10.75
C GLU A 329 -18.83 -6.53 -10.82
N ALA A 330 -18.29 -6.90 -11.99
CA ALA A 330 -16.85 -7.00 -12.19
C ALA A 330 -16.14 -5.65 -11.94
N LEU A 331 -16.71 -4.55 -12.43
CA LEU A 331 -16.20 -3.19 -12.17
C LEU A 331 -16.20 -2.83 -10.67
N ASN A 332 -17.23 -3.21 -9.93
CA ASN A 332 -17.26 -2.99 -8.47
C ASN A 332 -16.20 -3.83 -7.73
N LYS A 333 -15.95 -5.07 -8.18
CA LYS A 333 -14.90 -5.94 -7.60
C LYS A 333 -13.49 -5.39 -7.82
N MET A 334 -13.27 -4.64 -8.90
CA MET A 334 -11.98 -4.00 -9.21
C MET A 334 -11.68 -2.75 -8.34
N GLY A 335 -12.63 -2.31 -7.51
CA GLY A 335 -12.49 -1.18 -6.60
C GLY A 335 -13.03 0.14 -7.17
N PRO A 336 -12.83 1.27 -6.46
CA PRO A 336 -13.37 2.57 -6.85
C PRO A 336 -12.87 3.03 -8.23
N LEU A 337 -13.76 3.60 -9.05
CA LEU A 337 -13.46 4.03 -10.43
C LEU A 337 -12.28 5.01 -10.50
N LYS A 338 -12.15 5.90 -9.50
CA LYS A 338 -11.02 6.84 -9.37
C LYS A 338 -9.67 6.11 -9.33
N GLN A 339 -9.60 4.99 -8.62
CA GLN A 339 -8.38 4.20 -8.48
C GLN A 339 -8.03 3.48 -9.79
N ILE A 340 -9.02 2.86 -10.44
CA ILE A 340 -8.84 2.20 -11.74
C ILE A 340 -8.36 3.19 -12.79
N MET A 341 -8.95 4.39 -12.84
CA MET A 341 -8.55 5.44 -13.77
C MET A 341 -7.12 5.95 -13.50
N GLY A 342 -6.70 6.02 -12.23
CA GLY A 342 -5.32 6.37 -11.87
C GLY A 342 -4.27 5.34 -12.31
N MET A 343 -4.68 4.11 -12.59
CA MET A 343 -3.82 3.05 -13.14
C MET A 343 -3.73 3.12 -14.67
N LEU A 344 -4.67 3.77 -15.36
CA LEU A 344 -4.63 3.90 -16.81
C LEU A 344 -3.66 5.01 -17.25
N PRO A 345 -2.87 4.80 -18.30
CA PRO A 345 -2.04 5.83 -18.91
C PRO A 345 -2.91 6.75 -19.77
N LEU A 346 -3.74 7.60 -19.14
CA LEU A 346 -4.69 8.47 -19.84
C LEU A 346 -4.06 9.75 -20.42
N GLY A 347 -2.74 9.93 -20.27
CA GLY A 347 -2.06 11.17 -20.64
C GLY A 347 -2.66 12.38 -19.90
N ASN A 348 -2.62 13.57 -20.51
CA ASN A 348 -3.07 14.83 -19.91
C ASN A 348 -4.61 14.98 -19.80
N MET A 349 -5.39 13.92 -19.93
CA MET A 349 -6.86 14.01 -19.90
C MET A 349 -7.37 13.99 -18.44
N GLN A 350 -7.45 15.18 -17.82
CA GLN A 350 -8.06 15.33 -16.50
C GLN A 350 -9.59 15.24 -16.62
N LEU A 351 -10.17 14.15 -16.14
CA LEU A 351 -11.63 14.03 -15.99
C LEU A 351 -12.09 14.85 -14.76
N PRO A 352 -13.23 15.55 -14.83
CA PRO A 352 -13.72 16.38 -13.72
C PRO A 352 -13.96 15.57 -12.45
N GLU A 353 -13.53 16.06 -11.29
CA GLU A 353 -13.62 15.35 -10.00
C GLU A 353 -15.06 14.94 -9.62
N GLY A 354 -16.07 15.67 -10.07
CA GLY A 354 -17.49 15.36 -9.81
C GLY A 354 -18.05 14.16 -10.57
N VAL A 355 -17.34 13.59 -11.54
CA VAL A 355 -17.82 12.45 -12.32
C VAL A 355 -17.70 11.14 -11.52
N TYR A 356 -16.70 11.02 -10.64
CA TYR A 356 -16.37 9.76 -9.97
C TYR A 356 -17.42 9.31 -8.94
N ASP A 357 -17.90 10.22 -8.08
CA ASP A 357 -18.91 9.91 -7.05
C ASP A 357 -20.29 9.70 -7.65
N VAL A 358 -20.67 10.54 -8.62
CA VAL A 358 -21.96 10.45 -9.32
C VAL A 358 -22.09 9.13 -10.07
N THR A 359 -21.00 8.61 -10.63
CA THR A 359 -21.01 7.34 -11.34
C THR A 359 -21.18 6.17 -10.37
N SER A 360 -20.48 6.18 -9.24
CA SER A 360 -20.55 5.14 -8.21
C SER A 360 -21.97 5.00 -7.63
N THR A 361 -22.62 6.11 -7.26
CA THR A 361 -24.01 6.09 -6.76
C THR A 361 -25.01 5.65 -7.83
N LYS A 362 -24.82 6.07 -9.09
CA LYS A 362 -25.69 5.64 -10.20
C LYS A 362 -25.55 4.15 -10.48
N MET A 363 -24.35 3.59 -10.40
CA MET A 363 -24.09 2.15 -10.59
C MET A 363 -24.86 1.30 -9.57
N VAL A 364 -24.87 1.72 -8.30
CA VAL A 364 -25.65 1.05 -7.24
C VAL A 364 -27.15 1.11 -7.55
N ARG A 365 -27.65 2.26 -8.02
CA ARG A 365 -29.07 2.42 -8.38
C ARG A 365 -29.46 1.53 -9.56
N TYR A 366 -28.62 1.43 -10.59
CA TYR A 366 -28.85 0.53 -11.72
C TYR A 366 -28.85 -0.93 -11.28
N ARG A 367 -27.97 -1.30 -10.35
CA ARG A 367 -27.97 -2.64 -9.75
C ARG A 367 -29.29 -2.96 -9.06
N ILE A 368 -29.79 -2.07 -8.20
CA ILE A 368 -31.08 -2.25 -7.49
C ILE A 368 -32.23 -2.43 -8.48
N ILE A 369 -32.23 -1.67 -9.58
CA ILE A 369 -33.26 -1.81 -10.64
C ILE A 369 -33.15 -3.19 -11.30
N MET A 370 -31.94 -3.63 -11.66
CA MET A 370 -31.73 -4.93 -12.30
C MET A 370 -31.96 -6.12 -11.36
N ASP A 371 -31.67 -5.98 -10.05
CA ASP A 371 -31.98 -6.98 -9.03
C ASP A 371 -33.50 -7.15 -8.82
N SER A 372 -34.28 -6.15 -9.21
CA SER A 372 -35.74 -6.14 -9.09
C SER A 372 -36.46 -6.62 -10.35
N MET A 373 -35.73 -6.91 -11.44
CA MET A 373 -36.23 -7.45 -12.71
C MET A 373 -36.01 -8.96 -12.76
#